data_AF-A0A927UKR0-F1
#
_entry.id   AF-A0A927UKR0-F1
#
_cell.length_a   1.000
_cell.length_b   1.000
_cell.length_c   1.000
_cell.angle_alpha   90.00
_cell.angle_beta   90.00
_cell.angle_gamma   90.00
#
_symmetry.space_group_name_H-M   'P 1'
#
loop_
_entity.id
_entity.type
_entity.pdbx_description
1 polymer ?
#
loop_
_entity_poly.entity_id
_entity_poly.type
_entity_poly.pdbx_seq_one_letter_code
_entity_poly.pdbx_strand_id
1 'polypeptide(L)'
;MTQKEKEIRAYMEKLEISREEAEQLWEDDNSDYESDEMREMADKAKKNGLLKVGAKATVDPNGKKRVRERKPNEDKRLLIDCLMDALKDFDNAEVINPERQVDFHLNGTHYSVTLTAHRPPKDKGKA
;
A
#
# COMPACT_ATOMS: atom_id res chain seq x y z
N MET A 1 4.51 39.96 3.83
CA MET A 1 3.46 39.10 4.42
C MET A 1 4.14 38.01 5.21
N THR A 2 3.84 37.96 6.51
CA THR A 2 4.33 36.92 7.42
C THR A 2 3.65 35.57 7.13
N GLN A 3 4.16 34.48 7.69
CA GLN A 3 3.53 33.15 7.55
C GLN A 3 2.14 33.13 8.20
N LYS A 4 2.00 33.71 9.40
CA LYS A 4 0.73 33.90 10.12
C LYS A 4 -0.32 34.60 9.24
N GLU A 5 0.02 35.71 8.58
CA GLU A 5 -0.93 36.44 7.71
C GLU A 5 -1.40 35.63 6.50
N LYS A 6 -0.54 34.74 5.96
CA LYS A 6 -0.93 33.87 4.84
C LYS A 6 -1.93 32.79 5.30
N GLU A 7 -1.73 32.25 6.49
CA GLU A 7 -2.60 31.22 7.08
C GLU A 7 -3.96 31.79 7.49
N ILE A 8 -4.00 32.97 8.13
CA ILE A 8 -5.24 33.69 8.46
C ILE A 8 -6.06 33.94 7.19
N ARG A 9 -5.43 34.43 6.12
CA ARG A 9 -6.12 34.67 4.84
C ARG A 9 -6.68 33.39 4.24
N ALA A 10 -5.95 32.28 4.34
CA ALA A 10 -6.40 30.99 3.86
C ALA A 10 -7.59 30.45 4.69
N TYR A 11 -7.62 30.70 6.00
CA TYR A 11 -8.75 30.35 6.86
C TYR A 11 -9.99 31.17 6.52
N MET A 12 -9.85 32.49 6.33
CA MET A 12 -10.96 33.34 5.89
C MET A 12 -11.55 32.90 4.54
N GLU A 13 -10.72 32.53 3.57
CA GLU A 13 -11.18 32.12 2.24
C GLU A 13 -11.83 30.72 2.24
N LYS A 14 -11.29 29.77 3.01
CA LYS A 14 -11.79 28.39 3.01
C LYS A 14 -12.97 28.15 3.92
N LEU A 15 -13.02 28.86 5.06
CA LEU A 15 -14.02 28.65 6.10
C LEU A 15 -15.07 29.77 6.13
N GLU A 16 -14.90 30.81 5.30
CA GLU A 16 -15.80 31.97 5.21
C GLU A 16 -16.02 32.68 6.56
N ILE A 17 -15.00 32.64 7.42
CA ILE A 17 -15.02 33.24 8.77
C ILE A 17 -14.45 34.65 8.77
N SER A 18 -14.82 35.43 9.79
CA SER A 18 -14.27 36.77 9.99
C SER A 18 -12.78 36.71 10.28
N ARG A 19 -12.09 37.85 10.08
CA ARG A 19 -10.65 37.94 10.37
C ARG A 19 -10.34 37.66 11.84
N GLU A 20 -11.21 38.12 12.74
CA GLU A 20 -11.07 37.92 14.18
C GLU A 20 -11.19 36.43 14.56
N GLU A 21 -12.15 35.72 13.97
CA GLU A 21 -12.29 34.26 14.14
C GLU A 21 -11.12 33.49 13.53
N ALA A 22 -10.60 33.93 12.38
CA ALA A 22 -9.43 33.32 11.76
C ALA A 22 -8.13 33.54 12.57
N GLU A 23 -8.00 34.70 13.23
CA GLU A 23 -6.90 34.99 14.15
C GLU A 23 -6.98 34.12 15.41
N GLN A 24 -8.18 33.98 16.00
CA GLN A 24 -8.42 33.09 17.14
C GLN A 24 -8.15 31.62 16.79
N LEU A 25 -8.64 31.15 15.64
CA LEU A 25 -8.41 29.77 15.19
C LEU A 25 -6.92 29.49 14.97
N TRP A 26 -6.18 30.45 14.41
CA TRP A 26 -4.74 30.32 14.25
C TRP A 26 -4.02 30.24 15.61
N GLU A 27 -4.47 31.00 16.60
CA GLU A 27 -3.91 30.96 17.95
C GLU A 27 -4.21 29.63 18.66
N ASP A 28 -5.41 29.08 18.50
CA ASP A 28 -5.78 27.78 19.05
C ASP A 28 -4.99 26.63 18.40
N ASP A 29 -4.83 26.63 17.07
CA ASP A 29 -4.06 25.61 16.34
C ASP A 29 -2.56 25.64 16.66
N ASN A 30 -2.01 26.82 16.95
CA ASN A 30 -0.59 27.01 17.27
C ASN A 30 -0.33 27.08 18.78
N SER A 31 -1.36 26.87 19.61
CA SER A 31 -1.23 26.82 21.05
C SER A 31 -0.75 25.43 21.48
N ASP A 32 0.27 25.39 22.34
CA ASP A 32 0.72 24.16 23.01
C ASP A 32 -0.16 23.80 24.23
N TYR A 33 -1.34 24.43 24.37
CA TYR A 33 -2.23 24.17 25.50
C TYR A 33 -2.86 22.77 25.40
N GLU A 34 -2.49 21.91 26.34
CA GLU A 34 -3.09 20.59 26.54
C GLU A 34 -3.76 20.54 27.91
N SER A 35 -5.06 20.22 27.96
CA SER A 35 -5.77 20.04 29.23
C SER A 35 -5.47 18.68 29.87
N ASP A 36 -5.62 18.56 31.19
CA ASP A 36 -5.44 17.29 31.90
C ASP A 36 -6.38 16.19 31.36
N GLU A 37 -7.60 16.55 30.94
CA GLU A 37 -8.56 15.64 30.33
C GLU A 37 -8.11 15.14 28.95
N MET A 38 -7.52 16.02 28.13
CA MET A 38 -6.93 15.64 26.83
C MET A 38 -5.76 14.67 27.03
N ARG A 39 -4.91 14.94 28.03
CA ARG A 39 -3.77 14.09 28.38
C ARG A 39 -4.22 12.71 28.85
N GLU A 40 -5.22 12.64 29.73
CA GLU A 40 -5.77 11.37 30.20
C GLU A 40 -6.38 10.55 29.05
N MET A 41 -7.12 11.21 28.15
CA MET A 41 -7.71 10.57 26.98
C MET A 41 -6.63 10.02 26.03
N ALA A 42 -5.58 10.81 25.77
CA ALA A 42 -4.44 10.39 24.96
C ALA A 42 -3.71 9.19 25.58
N ASP A 43 -3.48 9.20 26.89
CA ASP A 43 -2.84 8.09 27.60
C ASP A 43 -3.70 6.83 27.60
N LYS A 44 -5.02 6.97 27.72
CA LYS A 44 -5.97 5.86 27.61
C LYS A 44 -5.99 5.29 26.19
N ALA A 45 -5.94 6.12 25.16
CA ALA A 45 -5.85 5.69 23.76
C ALA A 45 -4.52 4.98 23.44
N LYS A 46 -3.40 5.47 24.00
CA LYS A 46 -2.07 4.83 23.91
C LYS A 46 -2.08 3.46 24.59
N LYS A 47 -2.63 3.36 25.81
CA LYS A 47 -2.75 2.09 26.57
C LYS A 47 -3.65 1.08 25.85
N ASN A 48 -4.76 1.53 25.28
CA ASN A 48 -5.72 0.66 24.58
C ASN A 48 -5.31 0.29 23.15
N GLY A 49 -4.17 0.80 22.68
CA GLY A 49 -3.61 0.46 21.37
C GLY A 49 -4.43 0.95 20.18
N LEU A 50 -5.42 1.83 20.37
CA LEU A 50 -6.20 2.45 19.29
C LEU A 50 -5.32 3.30 18.36
N LEU A 51 -4.22 3.84 18.89
CA LEU A 51 -3.23 4.62 18.13
C LEU A 51 -2.25 3.73 17.33
N LYS A 52 -2.32 2.40 17.45
CA LYS A 52 -1.50 1.47 16.65
C LYS A 52 -2.15 1.23 15.28
N VAL A 53 -2.32 2.28 14.49
CA VAL A 53 -2.72 2.14 13.09
C VAL A 53 -1.49 1.69 12.28
N GLY A 54 -1.50 0.45 11.77
CA GLY A 54 -0.66 0.10 10.61
C GLY A 54 0.36 -1.04 10.72
N ALA A 55 0.64 -1.66 11.89
CA ALA A 55 1.65 -2.74 11.91
C ALA A 55 1.42 -3.79 12.99
N LYS A 56 0.33 -4.56 12.90
CA LYS A 56 0.39 -5.93 13.43
C LYS A 56 0.95 -6.82 12.34
N ALA A 57 2.28 -6.83 12.20
CA ALA A 57 2.93 -7.99 11.61
C ALA A 57 2.37 -9.22 12.32
N THR A 58 1.97 -10.25 11.59
CA THR A 58 1.53 -11.50 12.23
C THR A 58 2.76 -12.13 12.84
N VAL A 59 3.01 -11.83 14.11
CA VAL A 59 4.18 -12.31 14.84
C VAL A 59 3.80 -13.57 15.60
N ASP A 60 4.68 -14.56 15.64
CA ASP A 60 4.51 -15.72 16.51
C ASP A 60 4.67 -15.31 18.00
N PRO A 61 4.35 -16.21 18.96
CA PRO A 61 4.52 -15.91 20.39
C PRO A 61 5.94 -15.54 20.81
N ASN A 62 6.95 -15.79 19.96
CA ASN A 62 8.36 -15.53 20.19
C ASN A 62 8.87 -14.27 19.47
N GLY A 63 7.98 -13.45 18.90
CA GLY A 63 8.38 -12.20 18.26
C GLY A 63 8.92 -12.35 16.83
N LYS A 64 8.85 -13.53 16.21
CA LYS A 64 9.24 -13.73 14.81
C LYS A 64 8.09 -13.46 13.84
N LYS A 65 8.39 -12.71 12.79
CA LYS A 65 7.46 -12.43 11.68
C LYS A 65 7.06 -13.76 11.04
N ARG A 66 5.78 -14.13 11.10
CA ARG A 66 5.25 -15.33 10.45
C ARG A 66 5.28 -15.12 8.95
N VAL A 67 6.33 -15.62 8.28
CA VAL A 67 6.39 -15.66 6.82
C VAL A 67 5.41 -16.74 6.37
N ARG A 68 4.24 -16.32 5.91
CA ARG A 68 3.27 -17.25 5.31
C ARG A 68 3.82 -17.70 3.96
N GLU A 69 4.14 -18.97 3.84
CA GLU A 69 4.40 -19.59 2.54
C GLU A 69 3.15 -19.46 1.67
N ARG A 70 3.34 -18.95 0.45
CA ARG A 70 2.23 -18.82 -0.50
C ARG A 70 1.84 -20.21 -0.97
N LYS A 71 0.54 -20.49 -1.01
CA LYS A 71 0.05 -21.70 -1.67
C LYS A 71 0.42 -21.62 -3.15
N PRO A 72 0.96 -22.70 -3.75
CA PRO A 72 1.31 -22.71 -5.16
C PRO A 72 0.05 -22.58 -6.02
N ASN A 73 0.18 -21.94 -7.18
CA ASN A 73 -0.87 -21.86 -8.17
C ASN A 73 -0.63 -22.94 -9.24
N GLU A 74 -1.38 -24.04 -9.15
CA GLU A 74 -1.22 -25.21 -10.02
C GLU A 74 -1.50 -24.89 -11.50
N ASP A 75 -2.53 -24.09 -11.78
CA ASP A 75 -2.86 -23.67 -13.15
C ASP A 75 -1.70 -22.91 -13.81
N LYS A 76 -1.05 -22.02 -13.05
CA LYS A 76 0.10 -21.27 -13.54
C LYS A 76 1.30 -22.15 -13.82
N ARG A 77 1.54 -23.18 -12.98
CA ARG A 77 2.62 -24.15 -13.22
C ARG A 77 2.38 -24.95 -14.48
N LEU A 78 1.15 -25.45 -14.65
CA LEU A 78 0.76 -26.18 -15.85
C LEU A 78 0.94 -25.33 -17.13
N LEU A 79 0.59 -24.04 -17.08
CA LEU A 79 0.81 -23.13 -18.21
C LEU A 79 2.30 -22.89 -18.50
N ILE A 80 3.14 -22.80 -17.47
CA ILE A 80 4.60 -22.68 -17.63
C ILE A 80 5.18 -23.96 -18.24
N ASP A 81 4.74 -25.13 -17.81
CA ASP A 81 5.17 -26.41 -18.37
C ASP A 81 4.77 -26.52 -19.85
N CYS A 82 3.54 -26.15 -20.20
CA CYS A 82 3.10 -26.06 -21.60
C CYS A 82 3.96 -25.10 -22.45
N LEU A 83 4.36 -23.96 -21.88
CA LEU A 83 5.23 -23.00 -22.56
C LEU A 83 6.64 -23.58 -22.77
N MET A 84 7.19 -24.27 -21.78
CA MET A 84 8.47 -24.95 -21.90
C MET A 84 8.45 -26.03 -22.97
N ASP A 85 7.39 -26.85 -23.02
CA ASP A 85 7.21 -27.86 -24.05
C ASP A 85 7.13 -27.26 -25.46
N ALA A 86 6.49 -26.08 -25.60
CA ALA A 86 6.45 -25.34 -26.86
C ALA A 86 7.80 -24.69 -27.23
N LEU A 87 8.62 -24.39 -26.22
CA LEU A 87 9.91 -23.72 -26.39
C LEU A 87 11.11 -24.67 -26.44
N LYS A 88 10.89 -25.98 -26.33
CA LYS A 88 11.95 -27.00 -26.26
C LYS A 88 12.95 -27.01 -27.43
N ASP A 89 12.52 -26.53 -28.59
CA ASP A 89 13.32 -26.51 -29.82
C ASP A 89 14.16 -25.21 -29.94
N PHE A 90 13.98 -24.25 -29.03
CA PHE A 90 14.78 -23.04 -28.94
C PHE A 90 15.95 -23.23 -27.97
N ASP A 91 17.06 -22.55 -28.27
CA ASP A 91 18.25 -22.63 -27.43
C ASP A 91 18.01 -21.98 -26.06
N ASN A 92 18.57 -22.61 -25.01
CA ASN A 92 18.59 -22.09 -23.64
C ASN A 92 17.21 -21.69 -23.10
N ALA A 93 16.16 -22.47 -23.39
CA ALA A 93 14.87 -22.30 -22.73
C ALA A 93 14.99 -22.69 -21.25
N GLU A 94 14.66 -21.78 -20.34
CA GLU A 94 14.75 -21.98 -18.90
C GLU A 94 13.57 -21.37 -18.12
N VAL A 95 13.14 -22.07 -17.06
CA VAL A 95 12.11 -21.57 -16.14
C VAL A 95 12.76 -20.69 -15.07
N ILE A 96 12.63 -19.37 -15.22
CA ILE A 96 13.06 -18.40 -14.20
C ILE A 96 12.10 -18.38 -13.01
N ASN A 97 10.80 -18.56 -13.26
CA ASN A 97 9.80 -18.64 -12.21
C ASN A 97 8.66 -19.60 -12.59
N PRO A 98 8.41 -20.65 -11.79
CA PRO A 98 7.45 -21.71 -12.13
C PRO A 98 5.99 -21.24 -12.22
N GLU A 99 5.67 -20.00 -11.81
CA GLU A 99 4.31 -19.45 -11.90
C GLU A 99 4.25 -18.15 -12.71
N ARG A 100 5.35 -17.74 -13.35
CA ARG A 100 5.42 -16.41 -13.95
C ARG A 100 6.29 -16.30 -15.19
N GLN A 101 7.43 -16.97 -15.31
CA GLN A 101 8.42 -16.56 -16.30
C GLN A 101 9.24 -17.72 -16.87
N VAL A 102 9.37 -17.70 -18.20
CA VAL A 102 10.28 -18.53 -19.00
C VAL A 102 11.13 -17.62 -19.88
N ASP A 103 12.41 -17.89 -19.94
CA ASP A 103 13.39 -17.17 -20.77
C ASP A 103 13.96 -18.13 -21.83
N PHE A 104 14.27 -17.64 -23.03
CA PHE A 104 14.81 -18.45 -24.13
C PHE A 104 15.57 -17.59 -25.14
N HIS A 105 16.36 -18.22 -26.02
CA HIS A 105 17.08 -17.54 -27.09
C HIS A 105 16.56 -17.94 -28.47
N LEU A 106 16.45 -16.97 -29.37
CA LEU A 106 16.13 -17.19 -30.77
C LEU A 106 17.04 -16.30 -31.63
N ASN A 107 17.77 -16.92 -32.57
CA ASN A 107 18.71 -16.23 -33.47
C ASN A 107 19.73 -15.35 -32.73
N GLY A 108 20.25 -15.83 -31.61
CA GLY A 108 21.21 -15.10 -30.76
C GLY A 108 20.60 -13.94 -29.96
N THR A 109 19.29 -13.74 -30.02
CA THR A 109 18.57 -12.73 -29.21
C THR A 109 17.87 -13.39 -28.04
N HIS A 110 17.98 -12.78 -26.85
CA HIS A 110 17.33 -13.24 -25.63
C HIS A 110 15.90 -12.71 -25.52
N TYR A 111 14.96 -13.59 -25.17
CA TYR A 111 13.55 -13.28 -24.98
C TYR A 111 13.05 -13.81 -23.63
N SER A 112 12.02 -13.16 -23.09
CA SER A 112 11.31 -13.60 -21.89
C SER A 112 9.80 -13.54 -22.11
N VAL A 113 9.09 -14.53 -21.58
CA VAL A 113 7.63 -14.61 -21.57
C VAL A 113 7.15 -14.55 -20.12
N THR A 114 6.29 -13.57 -19.82
CA THR A 114 5.72 -13.38 -18.48
C THR A 114 4.23 -13.69 -18.45
N LEU A 115 3.83 -14.63 -17.59
CA LEU A 115 2.44 -15.01 -17.35
C LEU A 115 1.76 -14.07 -16.35
N THR A 116 0.64 -13.48 -16.77
CA THR A 116 -0.22 -12.65 -15.92
C THR A 116 -1.64 -13.22 -15.87
N ALA A 117 -2.15 -13.48 -14.67
CA ALA A 117 -3.54 -13.86 -14.48
C ALA A 117 -4.37 -12.62 -14.17
N HIS A 118 -5.28 -12.24 -15.07
CA HIS A 118 -6.17 -11.11 -14.88
C HIS A 118 -7.37 -11.47 -14.03
N ARG A 119 -7.83 -10.54 -13.20
CA ARG A 119 -9.07 -10.69 -12.45
C ARG A 119 -10.25 -10.65 -13.43
N PRO A 120 -11.28 -11.49 -13.27
CA PRO A 120 -12.52 -11.34 -14.04
C PRO A 120 -13.08 -9.92 -13.83
N PRO A 121 -13.61 -9.29 -14.91
CA PRO A 121 -14.23 -7.98 -14.78
C PRO A 121 -15.38 -8.04 -13.77
N LYS A 122 -15.57 -6.97 -13.00
CA LYS A 122 -16.75 -6.85 -12.14
C LYS A 122 -17.98 -6.84 -13.04
N ASP A 123 -18.97 -7.68 -12.72
CA ASP A 123 -20.27 -7.62 -13.35
C ASP A 123 -20.84 -6.21 -13.13
N LYS A 124 -20.96 -5.45 -14.21
CA LYS A 124 -21.63 -4.15 -14.17
C LYS A 124 -23.12 -4.47 -14.17
N GLY A 125 -23.63 -4.86 -13.00
CA GLY A 125 -25.06 -4.98 -12.77
C GLY A 125 -25.73 -3.75 -13.36
N LYS A 126 -26.63 -3.96 -14.32
CA LYS A 126 -27.38 -2.88 -14.95
C LYS A 126 -28.10 -2.13 -13.82
N ALA A 127 -27.64 -0.91 -13.56
CA ALA A 127 -28.36 0.06 -12.75
C ALA A 127 -29.65 0.49 -13.48
#